data_AF-A0A1R0L6Z5-F1
#
_entry.id   AF-A0A1R0L6Z5-F1
#
_cell.length_a   1.000
_cell.length_b   1.000
_cell.length_c   1.000
_cell.angle_alpha   90.00
_cell.angle_beta   90.00
_cell.angle_gamma   90.00
#
_symmetry.space_group_name_H-M   'P 1'
#
loop_
_entity.id
_entity.type
_entity.pdbx_description
1 polymer ?
#
loop_
_entity_poly.entity_id
_entity_poly.type
_entity_poly.pdbx_seq_one_letter_code
_entity_poly.pdbx_strand_id
1 'polypeptide(L)'
;MDWIAPVGTIGGAIVGVGSALLAERLRWRRERDQQWAQQRRAVYREFVMASSRAHSQMRASALKAGLSERERFSEIHQAIDSSQLWQQRQALSLTAPSHIVSLAAEVTQALEAIRDVLIEDPSITGDRFLHLRATYWLKNADLREAMRSDLGMSGPPDPEVGHYRGPDPVP
;
A
#
# COMPACT_ATOMS: atom_id res chain seq x y z
N MET A 1 -5.52 66.37 -22.53
CA MET A 1 -5.93 65.18 -23.29
C MET A 1 -4.98 64.04 -22.96
N ASP A 2 -5.48 62.80 -22.98
CA ASP A 2 -4.72 61.57 -23.26
C ASP A 2 -3.88 60.85 -22.17
N TRP A 3 -4.25 60.89 -20.89
CA TRP A 3 -3.64 59.97 -19.89
C TRP A 3 -4.54 58.77 -19.53
N ILE A 4 -5.83 58.80 -19.89
CA ILE A 4 -6.77 57.70 -19.61
C ILE A 4 -6.45 56.45 -20.46
N ALA A 5 -6.09 56.64 -21.73
CA ALA A 5 -5.74 55.55 -22.64
C ALA A 5 -4.50 54.75 -22.19
N PRO A 6 -3.34 55.36 -21.89
CA PRO A 6 -2.17 54.61 -21.42
C PRO A 6 -2.39 53.94 -20.05
N VAL A 7 -3.15 54.57 -19.13
CA VAL A 7 -3.49 53.96 -17.83
C VAL A 7 -4.39 52.74 -18.01
N GLY A 8 -5.36 52.78 -18.92
CA GLY A 8 -6.22 51.65 -19.25
C GLY A 8 -5.45 50.46 -19.84
N THR A 9 -4.47 50.72 -20.72
CA THR A 9 -3.63 49.67 -21.30
C THR A 9 -2.71 49.03 -20.27
N ILE A 10 -2.10 49.81 -19.38
CA ILE A 10 -1.25 49.29 -18.30
C ILE A 10 -2.09 48.45 -17.32
N GLY A 11 -3.27 48.94 -16.94
CA GLY A 11 -4.21 48.19 -16.09
C GLY A 11 -4.63 46.87 -16.73
N GLY A 12 -5.00 46.88 -18.02
CA GLY A 12 -5.36 45.68 -18.77
C GLY A 12 -4.21 44.68 -18.89
N ALA A 13 -2.98 45.16 -19.12
CA ALA A 13 -1.80 44.32 -19.19
C ALA A 13 -1.48 43.66 -17.83
N ILE A 14 -1.57 44.40 -16.72
CA ILE A 14 -1.37 43.85 -15.36
C ILE A 14 -2.41 42.78 -15.04
N VAL A 15 -3.69 43.04 -15.35
CA VAL A 15 -4.77 42.06 -15.13
C VAL A 15 -4.58 40.82 -16.00
N GLY A 16 -4.20 40.99 -17.26
CA GLY A 16 -3.93 39.88 -18.18
C GLY A 16 -2.76 39.00 -17.72
N VAL A 17 -1.62 39.63 -17.40
CA VAL A 17 -0.42 38.92 -16.93
C VAL A 17 -0.66 38.29 -15.55
N GLY A 18 -1.32 38.99 -14.63
CA GLY A 18 -1.64 38.48 -13.30
C GLY A 18 -2.56 37.26 -13.34
N SER A 19 -3.57 37.28 -14.22
CA SER A 19 -4.48 36.15 -14.41
C SER A 19 -3.76 34.94 -15.03
N ALA A 20 -2.88 35.17 -16.00
CA ALA A 20 -2.06 34.11 -16.61
C ALA A 20 -1.10 33.47 -15.59
N LEU A 21 -0.40 34.26 -14.78
CA LEU A 21 0.51 33.76 -13.74
C LEU A 21 -0.24 32.99 -12.64
N LEU A 22 -1.43 33.43 -12.25
CA LEU A 22 -2.26 32.71 -11.28
C LEU A 22 -2.75 31.37 -11.86
N ALA A 23 -3.22 31.38 -13.11
CA ALA A 23 -3.64 30.16 -13.80
C ALA A 23 -2.47 29.15 -13.91
N GLU A 24 -1.28 29.63 -14.27
CA GLU A 24 -0.07 28.79 -14.34
C GLU A 24 0.31 28.22 -12.98
N ARG A 25 0.25 29.05 -11.92
CA ARG A 25 0.55 28.59 -10.56
C ARG A 25 -0.45 27.53 -10.08
N LEU A 26 -1.74 27.69 -10.39
CA LEU A 26 -2.78 26.70 -10.09
C LEU A 26 -2.58 25.41 -10.90
N ARG A 27 -2.11 25.52 -12.15
CA ARG A 27 -1.76 24.37 -12.99
C ARG A 27 -0.58 23.60 -12.38
N TRP A 28 0.53 24.27 -12.06
CA TRP A 28 1.70 23.63 -11.44
C TRP A 28 1.44 23.02 -10.07
N ARG A 29 0.54 23.60 -9.26
CA ARG A 29 0.13 22.96 -8.01
C ARG A 29 -0.62 21.65 -8.27
N ARG A 30 -1.63 21.68 -9.15
CA ARG A 30 -2.39 20.50 -9.53
C ARG A 30 -1.53 19.40 -10.15
N GLU A 31 -0.61 19.75 -11.05
CA GLU A 31 0.30 18.79 -11.67
C GLU A 31 1.22 18.13 -10.65
N ARG A 32 1.78 18.91 -9.71
CA ARG A 32 2.58 18.35 -8.61
C ARG A 32 1.75 17.42 -7.75
N ASP A 33 0.57 17.85 -7.30
CA ASP A 33 -0.31 17.03 -6.46
C ASP A 33 -0.70 15.71 -7.15
N GLN A 34 -0.96 15.76 -8.47
CA GLN A 34 -1.21 14.58 -9.29
C GLN A 34 0.03 13.67 -9.40
N GLN A 35 1.21 14.22 -9.60
CA GLN A 35 2.46 13.45 -9.65
C GLN A 35 2.74 12.75 -8.32
N TRP A 36 2.57 13.45 -7.20
CA TRP A 36 2.71 12.87 -5.86
C TRP A 36 1.69 11.75 -5.62
N ALA A 37 0.43 11.94 -6.00
CA ALA A 37 -0.59 10.90 -5.89
C ALA A 37 -0.27 9.67 -6.76
N GLN A 38 0.24 9.87 -7.98
CA GLN A 38 0.66 8.76 -8.85
C GLN A 38 1.86 7.99 -8.28
N GLN A 39 2.86 8.68 -7.73
CA GLN A 39 4.01 8.05 -7.08
C GLN A 39 3.57 7.23 -5.86
N ARG A 40 2.73 7.80 -4.98
CA ARG A 40 2.19 7.06 -3.82
C ARG A 40 1.38 5.85 -4.25
N ARG A 41 0.51 5.99 -5.27
CA ARG A 41 -0.26 4.87 -5.81
C ARG A 41 0.62 3.73 -6.31
N ALA A 42 1.74 4.05 -6.98
CA ALA A 42 2.69 3.04 -7.44
C ALA A 42 3.32 2.29 -6.25
N VAL A 43 3.85 3.01 -5.26
CA VAL A 43 4.46 2.40 -4.06
C VAL A 43 3.47 1.55 -3.28
N TYR A 44 2.23 2.04 -3.11
CA TYR A 44 1.17 1.30 -2.40
C TYR A 44 0.85 -0.03 -3.09
N ARG A 45 0.72 0.00 -4.42
CA ARG A 45 0.48 -1.20 -5.22
C ARG A 45 1.63 -2.20 -5.08
N GLU A 46 2.87 -1.75 -5.23
CA GLU A 46 4.03 -2.65 -5.17
C GLU A 46 4.16 -3.33 -3.81
N PHE A 47 3.89 -2.61 -2.72
CA PHE A 47 3.91 -3.20 -1.38
C PHE A 47 2.82 -4.28 -1.20
N VAL A 48 1.56 -3.99 -1.56
CA VAL A 48 0.46 -4.96 -1.46
C VAL A 48 0.73 -6.20 -2.32
N MET A 49 1.31 -6.01 -3.51
CA MET A 49 1.71 -7.12 -4.38
C MET A 49 2.88 -7.93 -3.79
N ALA A 50 3.85 -7.28 -3.15
CA ALA A 50 4.93 -7.96 -2.43
C ALA A 50 4.40 -8.80 -1.26
N SER A 51 3.49 -8.27 -0.44
CA SER A 51 2.90 -9.01 0.68
C SER A 51 2.11 -10.23 0.21
N SER A 52 1.33 -10.08 -0.86
CA SER A 52 0.57 -11.18 -1.48
C SER A 52 1.47 -12.27 -2.06
N ARG A 53 2.58 -11.88 -2.73
CA ARG A 53 3.59 -12.80 -3.23
C ARG A 53 4.25 -13.59 -2.10
N ALA A 54 4.68 -12.92 -1.03
CA ALA A 54 5.29 -13.57 0.13
C ALA A 54 4.37 -14.65 0.71
N HIS A 55 3.11 -14.29 0.99
CA HIS A 55 2.12 -15.23 1.52
C HIS A 55 1.88 -16.43 0.58
N SER A 56 1.72 -16.16 -0.72
CA SER A 56 1.43 -17.19 -1.70
C SER A 56 2.59 -18.15 -1.89
N GLN A 57 3.83 -17.65 -1.90
CA GLN A 57 5.04 -18.45 -2.00
C GLN A 57 5.28 -19.30 -0.75
N MET A 58 5.11 -18.74 0.45
CA MET A 58 5.18 -19.53 1.70
C MET A 58 4.20 -20.70 1.69
N ARG A 59 2.95 -20.44 1.29
CA ARG A 59 1.92 -21.49 1.17
C ARG A 59 2.27 -22.53 0.11
N ALA A 60 2.84 -22.11 -1.03
CA ALA A 60 3.28 -23.04 -2.07
C ALA A 60 4.40 -23.96 -1.58
N SER A 61 5.38 -23.42 -0.85
CA SER A 61 6.47 -24.19 -0.25
C SER A 61 5.99 -25.14 0.85
N ALA A 62 5.02 -24.73 1.67
CA ALA A 62 4.38 -25.62 2.64
C ALA A 62 3.68 -26.82 1.97
N LEU A 63 3.01 -26.60 0.84
CA LEU A 63 2.30 -27.66 0.09
C LEU A 63 3.19 -28.52 -0.82
N LYS A 64 4.44 -28.10 -1.07
CA LYS A 64 5.31 -28.77 -2.04
C LYS A 64 5.72 -30.16 -1.54
N ALA A 65 5.30 -31.19 -2.29
CA ALA A 65 5.68 -32.57 -2.02
C ALA A 65 7.15 -32.82 -2.40
N GLY A 66 7.78 -33.78 -1.72
CA GLY A 66 9.15 -34.22 -2.04
C GLY A 66 10.28 -33.34 -1.51
N LEU A 67 9.99 -32.23 -0.82
CA LEU A 67 11.01 -31.48 -0.08
C LEU A 67 11.36 -32.17 1.24
N SER A 68 12.65 -32.25 1.53
CA SER A 68 13.12 -32.48 2.90
C SER A 68 12.70 -31.33 3.82
N GLU A 69 12.71 -31.57 5.13
CA GLU A 69 12.41 -30.56 6.14
C GLU A 69 13.29 -29.31 6.01
N ARG A 70 14.60 -29.52 5.79
CA ARG A 70 15.58 -28.43 5.62
C ARG A 70 15.33 -27.61 4.35
N GLU A 71 14.98 -28.25 3.24
CA GLU A 71 14.64 -27.55 1.99
C GLU A 71 13.37 -26.73 2.17
N ARG A 72 12.35 -27.30 2.81
CA ARG A 72 11.09 -26.61 3.09
C ARG A 72 11.30 -25.39 3.98
N PHE A 73 12.08 -25.54 5.05
CA PHE A 73 12.48 -24.43 5.92
C PHE A 73 13.14 -23.30 5.11
N SER A 74 14.10 -23.65 4.25
CA SER A 74 14.81 -22.67 3.41
C SER A 74 13.87 -21.97 2.42
N GLU A 75 12.99 -22.71 1.76
CA GLU A 75 12.04 -22.13 0.80
C GLU A 75 11.03 -21.19 1.48
N ILE A 76 10.53 -21.55 2.67
CA ILE A 76 9.61 -20.70 3.43
C ILE A 76 10.27 -19.38 3.83
N HIS A 77 11.54 -19.41 4.27
CA HIS A 77 12.29 -18.17 4.52
C HIS A 77 12.49 -17.35 3.24
N GLN A 78 12.90 -18.01 2.16
CA GLN A 78 13.18 -17.34 0.88
C GLN A 78 11.94 -16.71 0.26
N ALA A 79 10.73 -17.20 0.56
CA ALA A 79 9.48 -16.62 0.08
C ALA A 79 9.30 -15.15 0.51
N ILE A 80 9.72 -14.77 1.72
CA ILE A 80 9.67 -13.34 2.13
C ILE A 80 10.74 -12.55 1.37
N ASP A 81 11.97 -13.03 1.34
CA ASP A 81 13.08 -12.28 0.75
C ASP A 81 12.90 -12.07 -0.76
N SER A 82 12.45 -13.11 -1.48
CA SER A 82 12.22 -13.06 -2.93
C SER A 82 10.97 -12.27 -3.34
N SER A 83 10.08 -11.97 -2.40
CA SER A 83 8.89 -11.15 -2.65
C SER A 83 9.16 -9.66 -2.76
N GLN A 84 10.37 -9.20 -2.42
CA GLN A 84 10.77 -7.79 -2.28
C GLN A 84 10.04 -7.03 -1.16
N LEU A 85 9.38 -7.72 -0.22
CA LEU A 85 8.60 -7.10 0.86
C LEU A 85 9.40 -6.02 1.62
N TRP A 86 10.65 -6.31 1.97
CA TRP A 86 11.53 -5.39 2.69
C TRP A 86 11.86 -4.13 1.89
N GLN A 87 12.18 -4.29 0.61
CA GLN A 87 12.44 -3.18 -0.30
C GLN A 87 11.21 -2.27 -0.42
N GLN A 88 10.02 -2.86 -0.61
CA GLN A 88 8.79 -2.09 -0.75
C GLN A 88 8.37 -1.41 0.56
N ARG A 89 8.62 -2.04 1.72
CA ARG A 89 8.42 -1.41 3.04
C ARG A 89 9.31 -0.17 3.20
N GLN A 90 10.55 -0.22 2.73
CA GLN A 90 11.45 0.92 2.77
C GLN A 90 10.99 2.04 1.82
N ALA A 91 10.55 1.70 0.61
CA ALA A 91 9.93 2.66 -0.30
C ALA A 91 8.68 3.34 0.30
N LEU A 92 7.82 2.57 0.98
CA LEU A 92 6.69 3.09 1.74
C LEU A 92 7.13 4.09 2.82
N SER A 93 8.16 3.75 3.60
CA SER A 93 8.64 4.62 4.68
C SER A 93 9.11 6.00 4.21
N LEU A 94 9.52 6.12 2.94
CA LEU A 94 9.99 7.37 2.33
C LEU A 94 8.85 8.21 1.72
N THR A 95 7.73 7.58 1.36
CA THR A 95 6.72 8.20 0.48
C THR A 95 5.33 8.28 1.11
N ALA A 96 5.04 7.44 2.09
CA ALA A 96 3.74 7.32 2.72
C ALA A 96 3.66 8.09 4.04
N PRO A 97 2.46 8.57 4.44
CA PRO A 97 2.21 9.02 5.81
C PRO A 97 2.52 7.97 6.87
N SER A 98 2.91 8.40 8.06
CA SER A 98 3.31 7.53 9.18
C SER A 98 2.27 6.47 9.56
N HIS A 99 0.98 6.79 9.50
CA HIS A 99 -0.09 5.84 9.81
C HIS A 99 -0.15 4.66 8.83
N ILE A 100 0.09 4.90 7.53
CA ILE A 100 0.19 3.83 6.51
C ILE A 100 1.43 2.97 6.75
N VAL A 101 2.55 3.60 7.13
CA VAL A 101 3.79 2.88 7.47
C VAL A 101 3.58 1.95 8.67
N SER A 102 2.81 2.39 9.68
CA SER A 102 2.44 1.56 10.84
C SER A 102 1.62 0.34 10.41
N LEU A 103 0.56 0.54 9.63
CA LEU A 103 -0.28 -0.55 9.12
C LEU A 103 0.51 -1.54 8.25
N ALA A 104 1.45 -1.04 7.43
CA ALA A 104 2.35 -1.88 6.64
C ALA A 104 3.29 -2.71 7.51
N ALA A 105 3.73 -2.18 8.66
CA ALA A 105 4.50 -2.94 9.64
C ALA A 105 3.66 -4.05 10.29
N GLU A 106 2.38 -3.79 10.59
CA GLU A 106 1.46 -4.82 11.13
C GLU A 106 1.22 -5.95 10.12
N VAL A 107 1.03 -5.64 8.84
CA VAL A 107 0.92 -6.64 7.76
C VAL A 107 2.19 -7.49 7.67
N THR A 108 3.35 -6.86 7.82
CA THR A 108 4.65 -7.54 7.74
C THR A 108 4.85 -8.48 8.93
N GLN A 109 4.52 -8.02 10.15
CA GLN A 109 4.55 -8.85 11.36
C GLN A 109 3.61 -10.06 11.25
N ALA A 110 2.42 -9.87 10.68
CA ALA A 110 1.49 -10.99 10.44
C ALA A 110 2.07 -12.02 9.45
N LEU A 111 2.82 -11.60 8.44
CA LEU A 111 3.52 -12.51 7.52
C LEU A 111 4.67 -13.25 8.21
N GLU A 112 5.44 -12.57 9.06
CA GLU A 112 6.49 -13.21 9.86
C GLU A 112 5.91 -14.25 10.80
N ALA A 113 4.78 -13.96 11.45
CA ALA A 113 4.08 -14.94 12.27
C ALA A 113 3.65 -16.16 11.43
N ILE A 114 3.08 -15.97 10.24
CA ILE A 114 2.73 -17.08 9.33
C ILE A 114 3.96 -17.90 8.96
N ARG A 115 5.09 -17.25 8.62
CA ARG A 115 6.36 -17.92 8.32
C ARG A 115 6.77 -18.83 9.48
N ASP A 116 6.77 -18.28 10.69
CA ASP A 116 7.23 -18.98 11.89
C ASP A 116 6.35 -20.21 12.19
N VAL A 117 5.02 -20.09 11.99
CA VAL A 117 4.12 -21.26 12.10
C VAL A 117 4.38 -22.31 11.04
N LEU A 118 4.54 -21.91 9.79
CA LEU A 118 4.78 -22.86 8.70
C LEU A 118 6.14 -23.56 8.81
N ILE A 119 7.10 -22.93 9.48
CA ILE A 119 8.39 -23.54 9.84
C ILE A 119 8.20 -24.62 10.90
N GLU A 120 7.43 -24.34 11.95
CA GLU A 120 7.19 -25.29 13.04
C GLU A 120 6.26 -26.45 12.62
N ASP A 121 5.19 -26.12 11.92
CA ASP A 121 4.20 -27.07 11.38
C ASP A 121 3.84 -26.64 9.94
N PRO A 122 4.35 -27.32 8.91
CA PRO A 122 4.12 -26.97 7.51
C PRO A 122 2.70 -27.35 7.01
N SER A 123 1.70 -27.12 7.85
CA SER A 123 0.28 -27.36 7.59
C SER A 123 -0.47 -26.06 7.33
N ILE A 124 -1.15 -25.99 6.18
CA ILE A 124 -2.00 -24.85 5.82
C ILE A 124 -3.47 -25.01 6.28
N THR A 125 -3.77 -26.13 6.95
CA THR A 125 -5.10 -26.45 7.48
C THR A 125 -5.14 -26.42 8.99
N GLY A 126 -3.99 -26.24 9.67
CA GLY A 126 -3.93 -26.12 11.12
C GLY A 126 -4.57 -24.82 11.63
N ASP A 127 -5.24 -24.88 12.78
CA ASP A 127 -5.98 -23.76 13.37
C ASP A 127 -5.11 -22.51 13.55
N ARG A 128 -3.85 -22.70 13.99
CA ARG A 128 -2.88 -21.62 14.19
C ARG A 128 -2.56 -20.88 12.88
N PHE A 129 -2.37 -21.62 11.78
CA PHE A 129 -2.19 -21.03 10.46
C PHE A 129 -3.44 -20.30 9.99
N LEU A 130 -4.63 -20.92 10.13
CA LEU A 130 -5.90 -20.33 9.71
C LEU A 130 -6.19 -19.02 10.45
N HIS A 131 -5.93 -18.97 11.76
CA HIS A 131 -6.07 -17.78 12.58
C HIS A 131 -5.13 -16.65 12.15
N LEU A 132 -3.84 -16.96 11.94
CA LEU A 132 -2.87 -15.97 11.50
C LEU A 132 -3.12 -15.49 10.07
N ARG A 133 -3.62 -16.37 9.19
CA ARG A 133 -4.05 -16.00 7.84
C ARG A 133 -5.22 -15.01 7.89
N ALA A 134 -6.21 -15.25 8.74
CA ALA A 134 -7.31 -14.31 8.95
C ALA A 134 -6.79 -12.96 9.49
N THR A 135 -5.86 -13.00 10.45
CA THR A 135 -5.21 -11.80 10.98
C THR A 135 -4.47 -11.02 9.89
N TYR A 136 -3.65 -11.69 9.07
CA TYR A 136 -2.95 -11.10 7.94
C TYR A 136 -3.93 -10.42 6.97
N TRP A 137 -5.03 -11.09 6.64
CA TRP A 137 -6.03 -10.52 5.74
C TRP A 137 -6.73 -9.30 6.33
N LEU A 138 -7.07 -9.31 7.61
CA LEU A 138 -7.63 -8.15 8.31
C LEU A 138 -6.67 -6.97 8.29
N LYS A 139 -5.39 -7.18 8.64
CA LYS A 139 -4.37 -6.12 8.58
C LYS A 139 -4.15 -5.59 7.17
N ASN A 140 -4.20 -6.47 6.17
CA ASN A 140 -4.09 -6.07 4.78
C ASN A 140 -5.30 -5.24 4.32
N ALA A 141 -6.50 -5.57 4.80
CA ALA A 141 -7.70 -4.79 4.56
C ALA A 141 -7.61 -3.38 5.16
N ASP A 142 -7.23 -3.27 6.44
CA ASP A 142 -7.05 -1.98 7.12
C ASP A 142 -6.02 -1.09 6.39
N LEU A 143 -4.91 -1.69 5.95
CA LEU A 143 -3.89 -1.01 5.16
C LEU A 143 -4.45 -0.49 3.82
N ARG A 144 -5.17 -1.33 3.08
CA ARG A 144 -5.72 -0.95 1.77
C ARG A 144 -6.77 0.15 1.90
N GLU A 145 -7.59 0.13 2.94
CA GLU A 145 -8.55 1.19 3.20
C GLU A 145 -7.86 2.52 3.53
N ALA A 146 -6.83 2.50 4.37
CA ALA A 146 -6.01 3.69 4.65
C ALA A 146 -5.33 4.24 3.38
N MET A 147 -4.77 3.36 2.54
CA MET A 147 -4.18 3.73 1.24
C MET A 147 -5.20 4.35 0.29
N ARG A 148 -6.43 3.81 0.22
CA ARG A 148 -7.51 4.36 -0.61
C ARG A 148 -7.92 5.75 -0.13
N SER A 149 -8.08 5.92 1.18
CA SER A 149 -8.38 7.21 1.80
C SER A 149 -7.29 8.25 1.50
N ASP A 150 -6.00 7.89 1.64
CA ASP A 150 -4.87 8.77 1.30
C ASP A 150 -4.81 9.19 -0.18
N LEU A 151 -5.32 8.33 -1.08
CA LEU A 151 -5.44 8.62 -2.51
C LEU A 151 -6.73 9.38 -2.87
N GLY A 152 -7.54 9.79 -1.89
CA GLY A 152 -8.82 10.49 -2.10
C GLY A 152 -9.92 9.59 -2.65
N MET A 153 -9.77 8.27 -2.57
CA MET A 153 -10.76 7.28 -3.00
C MET A 153 -11.66 6.88 -1.83
N SER A 154 -12.49 7.80 -1.35
CA SER A 154 -13.54 7.51 -0.35
C SER A 154 -14.71 6.77 -1.01
N GLY A 155 -15.06 5.60 -0.51
CA GLY A 155 -16.17 4.76 -0.99
C GLY A 155 -16.49 3.65 0.02
N PRO A 156 -17.45 2.75 -0.27
CA PRO A 156 -17.69 1.60 0.59
C PRO A 156 -16.39 0.80 0.78
N PRO A 157 -16.17 0.19 1.95
CA PRO A 157 -15.00 -0.65 2.20
C PRO A 157 -14.94 -1.72 1.12
N ASP A 158 -13.72 -2.06 0.71
CA ASP A 158 -13.51 -3.06 -0.33
C ASP A 158 -14.30 -4.34 0.03
N PRO A 159 -15.17 -4.86 -0.88
CA PRO A 159 -16.05 -5.98 -0.60
C PRO A 159 -15.28 -7.25 -0.20
N GLU A 160 -14.01 -7.39 -0.62
CA GLU A 160 -13.16 -8.50 -0.20
C GLU A 160 -12.79 -8.42 1.29
N VAL A 161 -12.77 -7.22 1.89
CA VAL A 161 -12.56 -7.02 3.34
C VAL A 161 -13.63 -7.71 4.17
N GLY A 162 -14.88 -7.71 3.68
CA GLY A 162 -16.00 -8.39 4.33
C GLY A 162 -15.82 -9.92 4.40
N HIS A 163 -15.04 -10.51 3.49
CA HIS A 163 -14.74 -11.94 3.48
C HIS A 163 -13.54 -12.32 4.35
N TYR A 164 -12.76 -11.33 4.80
CA TYR A 164 -11.53 -11.53 5.59
C TYR A 164 -11.73 -11.37 7.10
N ARG A 165 -12.79 -10.69 7.53
CA ARG A 165 -13.35 -10.94 8.86
C ARG A 165 -13.82 -12.40 8.86
N GLY A 166 -13.05 -13.28 9.49
CA GLY A 166 -13.56 -14.58 9.90
C GLY A 166 -14.84 -14.42 10.71
N PRO A 167 -15.55 -15.51 11.03
CA PRO A 167 -16.65 -15.44 11.99
C PRO A 167 -16.15 -14.70 13.24
N ASP A 168 -17.01 -13.84 13.81
CA ASP A 168 -16.67 -13.07 15.01
C ASP A 168 -16.00 -13.99 16.05
N PRO A 169 -14.97 -13.50 16.77
CA PRO A 169 -14.37 -14.30 17.85
C PRO A 169 -15.50 -14.73 18.79
N VAL A 170 -15.64 -16.05 18.97
CA VAL A 170 -16.60 -16.63 19.91
C VAL A 170 -16.26 -16.07 21.30
N PRO A 171 -17.27 -15.60 22.07
CA PRO A 171 -17.06 -14.97 23.37
C PRO A 171 -16.38 -15.88 24.40
#